data_AF-A0A381SX90-F1
#
_entry.id   AF-A0A381SX90-F1
#
_cell.length_a   1.000
_cell.length_b   1.000
_cell.length_c   1.000
_cell.angle_alpha   90.00
_cell.angle_beta   90.00
_cell.angle_gamma   90.00
#
_symmetry.space_group_name_H-M   'P 1'
#
loop_
_entity.id
_entity.type
_entity.pdbx_description
1 polymer ?
#
loop_
_entity_poly.entity_id
_entity_poly.type
_entity_poly.pdbx_seq_one_letter_code
_entity_poly.pdbx_strand_id
1 'polypeptide(L)' 'MSIELMLNAVNINLIGYAAFSSFGSAHRNLGQVLVIFIITIAAAELALALAIILRLYRNKNNVNVDE' A
#
# COMPACT_ATOMS: atom_id res chain seq x y z
N MET A 1 1.71 2.16 9.83
CA MET A 1 2.89 2.80 9.21
C MET A 1 3.90 1.82 8.63
N SER A 2 4.22 0.70 9.31
CA SER A 2 5.14 -0.30 8.72
C SER A 2 4.61 -0.89 7.41
N ILE A 3 3.30 -1.13 7.31
CA ILE A 3 2.70 -1.74 6.12
C ILE A 3 2.70 -0.78 4.92
N GLU A 4 2.47 0.51 5.15
CA GLU A 4 2.52 1.55 4.12
C GLU A 4 3.93 1.73 3.57
N LEU A 5 4.95 1.66 4.43
CA LEU A 5 6.35 1.65 4.01
C LEU A 5 6.67 0.42 3.15
N MET A 6 6.17 -0.77 3.53
CA MET A 6 6.36 -1.98 2.75
C MET A 6 5.69 -1.88 1.37
N LEU A 7 4.45 -1.36 1.30
CA LEU A 7 3.76 -1.16 0.02
C LEU A 7 4.48 -0.16 -0.89
N ASN A 8 5.06 0.91 -0.33
CA ASN A 8 5.90 1.82 -1.10
C ASN A 8 7.19 1.14 -1.61
N ALA A 9 7.81 0.28 -0.80
CA ALA A 9 8.96 -0.50 -1.25
C ALA A 9 8.60 -1.45 -2.41
N VAL A 10 7.43 -2.09 -2.35
CA VAL A 10 6.90 -2.93 -3.44
C VAL A 10 6.69 -2.10 -4.72
N ASN A 11 6.11 -0.90 -4.62
CA ASN A 11 5.93 -0.01 -5.77
C ASN A 11 7.25 0.35 -6.46
N ILE A 12 8.27 0.70 -5.67
CA ILE A 12 9.60 1.01 -6.20
C ILE A 12 10.22 -0.23 -6.88
N ASN A 13 10.11 -1.40 -6.26
CA ASN A 13 10.61 -2.65 -6.83
C ASN A 13 9.94 -2.96 -8.17
N LEU A 14 8.63 -2.76 -8.27
CA LEU A 14 7.87 -3.05 -9.48
C LEU A 14 8.23 -2.10 -10.64
N ILE A 15 8.41 -0.81 -10.36
CA ILE A 15 8.91 0.16 -11.36
C ILE A 15 10.32 -0.20 -11.80
N GLY A 16 11.21 -0.52 -10.84
CA GLY A 16 12.58 -0.93 -11.15
C GLY A 16 12.59 -2.17 -12.03
N TYR A 17 11.82 -3.19 -11.66
CA TYR A 17 11.68 -4.40 -12.48
C TYR A 17 11.17 -4.09 -13.88
N ALA A 18 10.10 -3.29 -14.01
CA ALA A 18 9.54 -2.92 -15.31
C ALA A 18 10.47 -2.04 -16.18
N ALA A 19 11.36 -1.26 -15.56
CA ALA A 19 12.29 -0.37 -16.26
C ALA A 19 13.55 -1.10 -16.75
N PHE A 20 14.09 -2.04 -15.97
CA PHE A 20 15.39 -2.69 -16.20
C PHE A 20 15.31 -4.10 -16.78
N SER A 21 14.13 -4.71 -16.82
CA SER A 21 13.93 -5.96 -17.55
C SER A 21 13.94 -5.72 -19.07
N SER A 22 14.48 -6.66 -19.85
CA SER A 22 14.53 -6.59 -21.32
C SER A 22 13.18 -6.76 -22.02
N PHE A 23 12.07 -6.43 -21.35
CA PHE A 23 10.74 -6.51 -21.98
C PHE A 23 10.51 -5.38 -22.99
N GLY A 24 9.68 -5.66 -23.99
CA GLY A 24 9.20 -4.66 -24.94
C GLY A 24 8.31 -3.59 -24.29
N SER A 25 8.12 -2.47 -24.99
CA SER A 25 7.45 -1.24 -24.49
C SER A 25 6.09 -1.47 -23.81
N ALA A 26 5.32 -2.48 -24.23
CA ALA A 26 4.03 -2.83 -23.63
C ALA A 26 4.13 -3.26 -22.16
N HIS A 27 5.19 -3.98 -21.78
CA HIS A 27 5.38 -4.46 -20.40
C HIS A 27 5.85 -3.37 -19.44
N ARG A 28 6.52 -2.34 -19.96
CA ARG A 28 6.93 -1.17 -19.17
C ARG A 28 5.72 -0.39 -18.65
N ASN A 29 4.67 -0.29 -19.47
CA ASN A 29 3.41 0.36 -19.10
C ASN A 29 2.64 -0.45 -18.04
N LEU A 30 2.70 -1.79 -18.09
CA LEU A 30 2.06 -2.65 -17.08
C LEU A 30 2.61 -2.38 -15.67
N GLY A 31 3.92 -2.16 -15.52
CA GLY A 31 4.52 -1.81 -14.23
C GLY A 31 3.95 -0.51 -13.64
N GLN A 32 3.73 0.51 -14.48
CA GLN A 32 3.13 1.78 -14.04
C GLN A 32 1.65 1.62 -13.65
N VAL A 33 0.87 0.84 -14.42
CA VAL A 33 -0.54 0.56 -14.10
C VAL A 33 -0.67 -0.15 -12.76
N LEU A 34 0.17 -1.15 -12.49
CA LEU A 34 0.14 -1.88 -11.22
C LEU A 34 0.52 -1.00 -10.03
N VAL A 35 1.43 -0.04 -10.18
CA VAL A 35 1.77 0.91 -9.11
C VAL A 35 0.57 1.77 -8.74
N ILE A 36 -0.12 2.34 -9.73
CA ILE A 36 -1.32 3.16 -9.49
C ILE A 36 -2.41 2.32 -8.80
N PHE A 37 -2.56 1.06 -9.23
CA PHE A 37 -3.47 0.11 -8.59
C PHE A 37 -3.13 -0.13 -7.10
N ILE A 38 -1.86 -0.39 -6.78
CA ILE A 38 -1.40 -0.61 -5.40
C ILE A 38 -1.60 0.66 -4.55
N ILE A 39 -1.28 1.84 -5.06
CA ILE A 39 -1.52 3.12 -4.36
C ILE A 39 -3.01 3.29 -4.03
N THR A 40 -3.89 2.95 -4.96
CA THR A 40 -5.34 3.03 -4.77
C THR A 40 -5.82 2.09 -3.66
N ILE A 41 -5.30 0.85 -3.64
CA ILE A 41 -5.60 -0.11 -2.57
C ILE A 41 -5.08 0.39 -1.22
N ALA A 42 -3.83 0.86 -1.17
CA ALA A 42 -3.22 1.37 0.06
C ALA A 42 -4.03 2.54 0.66
N ALA A 43 -4.54 3.44 -0.19
CA ALA A 43 -5.39 4.53 0.25
C ALA A 43 -6.73 4.02 0.84
N ALA A 44 -7.36 3.04 0.18
CA ALA A 44 -8.61 2.44 0.66
C ALA A 44 -8.41 1.67 1.98
N GLU A 45 -7.32 0.91 2.10
CA GLU A 45 -6.95 0.18 3.30
C GLU A 45 -6.72 1.13 4.48
N LEU A 46 -5.95 2.21 4.29
CA LEU A 46 -5.66 3.17 5.34
C LEU A 46 -6.95 3.83 5.88
N ALA A 47 -7.88 4.18 5.00
CA ALA A 47 -9.18 4.73 5.40
C ALA A 47 -9.99 3.73 6.25
N LEU A 48 -10.00 2.45 5.85
CA LEU A 48 -10.67 1.39 6.60
C LEU A 48 -10.00 1.15 7.96
N ALA A 49 -8.67 1.06 8.01
CA ALA A 49 -7.91 0.86 9.23
C ALA A 49 -8.17 1.98 10.24
N LEU A 50 -8.15 3.25 9.80
CA LEU A 50 -8.46 4.39 10.65
C LEU A 50 -9.90 4.34 11.18
N ALA A 51 -10.88 3.98 10.33
CA ALA A 51 -12.27 3.83 10.77
C ALA A 51 -12.41 2.77 11.87
N ILE A 52 -11.71 1.64 11.75
CA ILE A 52 -11.70 0.56 12.75
C ILE A 52 -11.04 1.05 14.04
N ILE A 53 -9.86 1.68 13.97
CA ILE A 53 -9.14 2.18 15.14
C ILE A 53 -9.96 3.22 15.91
N LEU A 54 -10.58 4.18 15.21
CA LEU A 54 -11.44 5.19 15.84
C LEU A 54 -12.66 4.57 16.53
N ARG A 55 -13.26 3.54 15.92
CA ARG A 55 -14.38 2.83 16.53
C ARG A 55 -13.95 2.03 17.76
N LEU A 56 -12.81 1.37 17.71
CA LEU A 56 -12.25 0.64 18.84
C LEU A 56 -11.92 1.59 19.99
N TYR A 57 -11.27 2.72 19.70
CA TYR A 57 -10.95 3.73 20.69
C TYR A 57 -12.21 4.29 21.35
N ARG A 58 -13.29 4.54 20.60
CA ARG A 58 -14.55 5.00 21.18
C ARG A 58 -15.17 4.00 22.16
N ASN A 59 -14.94 2.70 21.98
CA ASN A 59 -15.52 1.66 22.82
C ASN A 59 -14.62 1.27 24.00
N LYS A 60 -13.30 1.27 23.80
CA LYS A 60 -12.31 0.80 24.79
C LYS A 60 -11.56 1.93 25.49
N ASN A 61 -11.63 3.16 24.97
CA ASN A 61 -10.87 4.34 25.41
C ASN A 61 -9.33 4.13 25.46
N ASN A 62 -8.84 3.05 24.84
CA ASN A 62 -7.44 2.68 24.74
C ASN A 62 -7.16 2.10 23.35
N VAL A 63 -5.94 2.31 22.86
CA VAL A 63 -5.38 1.77 21.60
C VAL A 63 -4.17 0.86 21.83
N ASN A 64 -3.79 0.62 23.10
CA ASN A 64 -2.74 -0.33 23.44
C ASN A 64 -3.17 -1.73 22.98
N VAL A 65 -2.30 -2.40 22.22
CA VAL A 65 -2.56 -3.72 21.64
C VAL A 65 -2.20 -4.83 22.63
N ASP A 66 -1.33 -4.54 23.59
CA ASP A 66 -0.80 -5.50 24.57
C ASP A 66 -1.56 -5.48 25.92
N GLU A 67 -2.55 -4.60 26.06
CA GLU A 67 -3.55 -4.63 27.15
C GLU A 67 -4.76 -5.49 26.77
#